data_AF-A0A3M1LT40-F1
#
_entry.id   AF-A0A3M1LT40-F1
#
_cell.length_a   1.000
_cell.length_b   1.000
_cell.length_c   1.000
_cell.angle_alpha   90.00
_cell.angle_beta   90.00
_cell.angle_gamma   90.00
#
_symmetry.space_group_name_H-M   'P 1'
#
loop_
_entity.id
_entity.type
_entity.pdbx_description
1 polymer ?
#
loop_
_entity_poly.entity_id
_entity_poly.type
_entity_poly.pdbx_seq_one_letter_code
_entity_poly.pdbx_strand_id
1 'polypeptide(L)'
;MTGHAIDHDWLVRKAEDLVQRLKQSGWQGSDQGKTQASKAIEVAQDASSLRLFVNWLRYQAAREREKKQPGFWSRSLDGQLLAEAMVADLQEIQQQFGKDRTMQGVRLYLGYFRRALVGIRYLDRIQL
;
A
#
# COMPACT_ATOMS: atom_id res chain seq x y z
N MET A 1 12.76 17.72 15.32
CA MET A 1 11.64 16.95 14.73
C MET A 1 11.32 15.83 15.70
N THR A 2 10.32 16.00 16.55
CA THR A 2 9.85 14.98 17.47
C THR A 2 9.10 13.91 16.68
N GLY A 3 9.68 12.72 16.53
CA GLY A 3 8.97 11.59 15.93
C GLY A 3 7.78 11.24 16.82
N HIS A 4 6.55 11.47 16.32
CA HIS A 4 5.34 11.10 17.03
C HIS A 4 5.29 9.58 17.25
N ALA A 5 4.55 9.14 18.28
CA ALA A 5 4.20 7.73 18.44
C ALA A 5 3.53 7.22 17.15
N ILE A 6 3.70 5.94 16.83
CA ILE A 6 2.99 5.35 15.71
C ILE A 6 1.49 5.37 16.04
N ASP A 7 0.72 6.05 15.21
CA ASP A 7 -0.73 6.07 15.26
C ASP A 7 -1.26 4.93 14.37
N HIS A 8 -1.71 3.85 15.02
CA HIS A 8 -2.20 2.67 14.32
C HIS A 8 -3.56 2.90 13.64
N ASP A 9 -4.44 3.70 14.23
CA ASP A 9 -5.77 3.96 13.67
C ASP A 9 -5.69 4.85 12.43
N TRP A 10 -4.75 5.80 12.42
CA TRP A 10 -4.45 6.57 11.21
C TRP A 10 -3.91 5.69 10.08
N LEU A 11 -3.02 4.74 10.39
CA LEU A 11 -2.49 3.79 9.41
C LEU A 11 -3.57 2.83 8.86
N VAL A 12 -4.49 2.37 9.71
CA VAL A 12 -5.62 1.54 9.31
C VAL A 12 -6.51 2.30 8.33
N ARG A 13 -6.92 3.53 8.68
CA ARG A 13 -7.77 4.36 7.81
C ARG A 13 -7.14 4.61 6.45
N LYS A 14 -5.85 4.95 6.39
CA LYS A 14 -5.15 5.09 5.10
C LYS A 14 -5.15 3.81 4.27
N ALA A 15 -4.89 2.67 4.91
CA ALA A 15 -4.90 1.37 4.23
C ALA A 15 -6.29 1.02 3.69
N GLU A 16 -7.35 1.25 4.47
CA GLU A 16 -8.74 1.03 4.07
C GLU A 16 -9.17 1.95 2.94
N ASP A 17 -8.82 3.25 3.02
CA ASP A 17 -9.11 4.23 1.96
C ASP A 17 -8.51 3.81 0.62
N LEU A 18 -7.25 3.37 0.61
CA LEU A 18 -6.61 2.91 -0.63
C LEU A 18 -7.30 1.67 -1.21
N VAL A 19 -7.68 0.70 -0.35
CA VAL A 19 -8.40 -0.50 -0.77
C VAL A 19 -9.81 -0.17 -1.24
N GLN A 20 -10.48 0.79 -0.62
CA GLN A 20 -11.81 1.23 -1.01
C GLN A 20 -11.79 1.91 -2.38
N ARG A 21 -10.81 2.77 -2.64
CA ARG A 21 -10.59 3.34 -3.98
C ARG A 21 -10.33 2.24 -5.01
N LEU A 22 -9.56 1.21 -4.64
CA LEU A 22 -9.29 0.06 -5.52
C LEU A 22 -10.58 -0.74 -5.81
N LYS A 23 -11.45 -0.90 -4.81
CA LYS A 23 -12.78 -1.50 -4.97
C LYS A 23 -13.63 -0.68 -5.95
N GLN A 24 -13.65 0.63 -5.78
CA GLN A 24 -14.40 1.58 -6.62
C GLN A 24 -13.88 1.59 -8.07
N SER A 25 -12.59 1.33 -8.29
CA SER A 25 -12.02 1.14 -9.63
C SER A 25 -12.44 -0.17 -10.31
N GLY A 26 -13.33 -0.96 -9.69
CA GLY A 26 -13.84 -2.23 -10.22
C GLY A 26 -12.99 -3.46 -9.86
N TRP A 27 -12.00 -3.34 -8.97
CA TRP A 27 -11.24 -4.51 -8.52
C TRP A 27 -12.05 -5.33 -7.50
N GLN A 28 -12.27 -6.62 -7.79
CA GLN A 28 -13.12 -7.50 -6.98
C GLN A 28 -12.37 -8.48 -6.07
N GLY A 29 -11.07 -8.28 -5.86
CA GLY A 29 -10.25 -9.21 -5.10
C GLY A 29 -9.70 -10.34 -5.97
N SER A 30 -8.41 -10.26 -6.34
CA SER A 30 -7.70 -11.37 -6.97
C SER A 30 -6.64 -11.96 -6.03
N ASP A 31 -6.41 -13.26 -6.12
CA ASP A 31 -5.35 -13.93 -5.35
C ASP A 31 -3.96 -13.38 -5.71
N GLN A 32 -3.79 -12.95 -6.96
CA GLN A 32 -2.59 -12.23 -7.39
C GLN A 32 -2.35 -10.95 -6.57
N GLY A 33 -3.38 -10.14 -6.32
CA GLY A 33 -3.24 -8.92 -5.52
C GLY A 33 -2.86 -9.20 -4.06
N LYS A 34 -3.46 -10.25 -3.46
CA LYS A 34 -3.11 -10.71 -2.11
C LYS A 34 -1.65 -11.17 -2.02
N THR A 35 -1.19 -11.93 -3.02
CA THR A 35 0.20 -12.40 -3.11
C THR A 35 1.17 -11.23 -3.31
N GLN A 36 0.83 -10.27 -4.16
CA GLN A 36 1.64 -9.06 -4.34
C GLN A 36 1.73 -8.24 -3.05
N ALA A 37 0.63 -8.10 -2.29
CA ALA A 37 0.64 -7.43 -1.00
C ALA A 37 1.51 -8.17 0.04
N SER A 38 1.44 -9.50 0.10
CA SER A 38 2.37 -10.29 0.94
C SER A 38 3.82 -10.03 0.54
N LYS A 39 4.12 -10.01 -0.76
CA LYS A 39 5.48 -9.75 -1.24
C LYS A 39 5.97 -8.35 -0.90
N ALA A 40 5.10 -7.35 -0.95
CA ALA A 40 5.44 -5.99 -0.52
C ALA A 40 5.84 -5.94 0.96
N ILE A 41 5.16 -6.70 1.83
CA ILE A 41 5.51 -6.78 3.26
C ILE A 41 6.92 -7.35 3.43
N GLU A 42 7.24 -8.46 2.76
CA GLU A 42 8.59 -9.06 2.79
C GLU A 42 9.65 -8.06 2.32
N VAL A 43 9.42 -7.40 1.20
CA VAL A 43 10.38 -6.41 0.66
C VAL A 43 10.54 -5.22 1.59
N ALA A 44 9.48 -4.77 2.27
CA ALA A 44 9.58 -3.69 3.27
C ALA A 44 10.27 -4.12 4.57
N GLN A 45 10.30 -5.42 4.89
CA GLN A 45 11.10 -5.97 5.99
C GLN A 45 12.58 -5.97 5.66
N ASP A 46 12.92 -6.34 4.42
CA ASP A 46 14.31 -6.42 3.95
C ASP A 46 14.88 -5.05 3.51
N ALA A 47 14.02 -4.10 3.14
CA ALA A 47 14.45 -2.78 2.69
C ALA A 47 15.04 -1.95 3.84
N SER A 48 16.30 -1.51 3.66
CA SER A 48 16.97 -0.62 4.61
C SER A 48 16.50 0.83 4.57
N SER A 49 15.68 1.22 3.59
CA SER A 49 15.15 2.58 3.47
C SER A 49 13.88 2.65 2.64
N LEU A 50 13.10 3.71 2.86
CA LEU A 50 11.91 4.01 2.06
C LEU A 50 12.26 4.13 0.57
N ARG A 51 13.41 4.71 0.23
CA ARG A 51 13.85 4.88 -1.17
C ARG A 51 13.98 3.54 -1.90
N LEU A 52 14.54 2.52 -1.24
CA LEU A 52 14.67 1.18 -1.83
C LEU A 52 13.32 0.53 -2.05
N PHE A 53 12.41 0.64 -1.07
CA PHE A 53 11.06 0.12 -1.21
C PHE A 53 10.29 0.79 -2.35
N VAL A 54 10.36 2.13 -2.46
CA VAL A 54 9.75 2.88 -3.56
C VAL A 54 10.36 2.51 -4.92
N ASN A 55 11.67 2.26 -4.98
CA ASN A 55 12.30 1.77 -6.21
C ASN A 55 11.75 0.40 -6.64
N TRP A 56 11.52 -0.50 -5.68
CA TRP A 56 10.88 -1.78 -5.95
C TRP A 56 9.44 -1.62 -6.48
N LEU A 57 8.63 -0.73 -5.89
CA LEU A 57 7.27 -0.45 -6.38
C LEU A 57 7.28 0.06 -7.83
N ARG A 58 8.20 0.97 -8.16
CA ARG A 58 8.38 1.48 -9.53
C ARG A 58 8.72 0.36 -10.50
N TYR A 59 9.65 -0.52 -10.13
CA TYR A 59 10.02 -1.68 -10.93
C TYR A 59 8.83 -2.62 -11.14
N GLN A 60 8.04 -2.92 -10.10
CA GLN A 60 6.86 -3.78 -10.26
C GLN A 60 5.85 -3.18 -11.23
N ALA A 61 5.51 -1.90 -11.07
CA ALA A 61 4.54 -1.23 -11.94
C ALA A 61 5.01 -1.18 -13.40
N ALA A 62 6.30 -0.89 -13.65
CA ALA A 62 6.88 -0.90 -15.00
C ALA A 62 6.86 -2.30 -15.63
N ARG A 63 7.34 -3.31 -14.89
CA ARG A 63 7.40 -4.70 -15.35
C ARG A 63 6.02 -5.26 -15.71
N GLU A 64 4.99 -4.90 -14.96
CA GLU A 64 3.63 -5.32 -15.25
C GLU A 64 3.10 -4.68 -16.54
N ARG A 65 3.37 -3.38 -16.77
CA ARG A 65 2.99 -2.70 -18.02
C ARG A 65 3.66 -3.32 -19.25
N GLU A 66 4.94 -3.69 -19.15
CA GLU A 66 5.68 -4.33 -20.25
C GLU A 66 5.10 -5.69 -20.66
N LYS A 67 4.55 -6.45 -19.70
CA LYS A 67 3.97 -7.79 -19.94
C LYS A 67 2.60 -7.78 -20.66
N LYS A 68 2.11 -6.62 -21.09
CA LYS A 68 0.82 -6.44 -21.79
C LYS A 68 -0.41 -7.01 -21.06
N GLN A 69 -0.36 -7.12 -19.73
CA GLN A 69 -1.50 -7.47 -18.89
C GLN A 69 -1.59 -6.46 -17.74
N PRO A 70 -2.80 -6.00 -17.34
CA PRO A 70 -2.96 -5.13 -16.20
C PRO A 70 -2.58 -5.90 -14.92
N GLY A 71 -1.36 -5.69 -14.45
CA GLY A 71 -0.87 -6.23 -13.19
C GLY A 71 -1.44 -5.47 -12.00
N PHE A 72 -1.11 -5.91 -10.78
CA PHE A 72 -1.70 -5.36 -9.56
C PHE A 72 -1.22 -3.93 -9.28
N TRP A 73 0.09 -3.70 -9.36
CA TRP A 73 0.73 -2.41 -9.06
C TRP A 73 0.50 -1.35 -10.15
N SER A 74 0.30 -1.79 -11.39
CA SER A 74 0.00 -0.98 -12.56
C SER A 74 -1.50 -0.74 -12.81
N ARG A 75 -2.38 -1.14 -11.88
CA ARG A 75 -3.81 -0.80 -11.97
C ARG A 75 -4.01 0.71 -11.89
N SER A 76 -4.92 1.20 -12.74
CA SER A 76 -5.38 2.59 -12.68
C SER A 76 -6.38 2.77 -11.54
N LEU A 77 -6.19 3.85 -10.78
CA LEU A 77 -6.94 4.28 -9.62
C LEU A 77 -7.08 5.80 -9.75
N ASP A 78 -8.27 6.30 -10.12
CA ASP A 78 -8.53 7.74 -10.27
C ASP A 78 -7.53 8.49 -11.17
N GLY A 79 -7.06 7.86 -12.26
CA GLY A 79 -6.11 8.47 -13.20
C GLY A 79 -4.63 8.36 -12.82
N GLN A 80 -4.30 7.71 -11.69
CA GLN A 80 -2.92 7.35 -11.31
C GLN A 80 -2.78 5.84 -11.12
N LEU A 81 -1.56 5.32 -11.03
CA LEU A 81 -1.31 3.92 -10.71
C LEU A 81 -1.51 3.64 -9.22
N LEU A 82 -1.90 2.40 -8.88
CA LEU A 82 -1.92 1.93 -7.50
C LEU A 82 -0.56 2.13 -6.81
N ALA A 83 0.54 1.87 -7.51
CA ALA A 83 1.88 2.11 -6.99
C ALA A 83 2.14 3.60 -6.69
N GLU A 84 1.61 4.52 -7.50
CA GLU A 84 1.76 5.97 -7.28
C GLU A 84 0.94 6.43 -6.07
N ALA A 85 -0.32 5.99 -5.99
CA ALA A 85 -1.19 6.26 -4.85
C ALA A 85 -0.60 5.75 -3.53
N MET A 86 -0.04 4.53 -3.53
CA MET A 86 0.65 4.00 -2.35
C MET A 86 1.86 4.84 -1.98
N VAL A 87 2.68 5.28 -2.95
CA VAL A 87 3.86 6.13 -2.67
C VAL A 87 3.45 7.44 -1.99
N ALA A 88 2.31 8.02 -2.34
CA ALA A 88 1.78 9.20 -1.65
C ALA A 88 1.51 8.91 -0.16
N ASP A 89 0.84 7.80 0.16
CA ASP A 89 0.64 7.37 1.55
C ASP A 89 1.98 7.15 2.29
N LEU A 90 2.98 6.56 1.64
CA LEU A 90 4.30 6.36 2.27
C LEU A 90 5.03 7.68 2.55
N GLN A 91 4.85 8.70 1.71
CA GLN A 91 5.40 10.04 1.94
C GLN A 91 4.73 10.70 3.14
N GLU A 92 3.41 10.59 3.25
CA GLU A 92 2.66 11.07 4.43
C GLU A 92 3.10 10.33 5.70
N ILE A 93 3.29 9.01 5.65
CA ILE A 93 3.83 8.20 6.76
C ILE A 93 5.19 8.74 7.21
N GLN A 94 6.08 9.06 6.26
CA GLN A 94 7.39 9.62 6.57
C GLN A 94 7.28 11.03 7.19
N GLN A 95 6.36 11.87 6.71
CA GLN A 95 6.12 13.19 7.27
C GLN A 95 5.58 13.09 8.70
N GLN A 96 4.63 12.18 8.94
CA GLN A 96 3.96 12.00 10.23
C GLN A 96 4.89 11.43 11.31
N PHE A 97 5.68 10.41 10.99
CA PHE A 97 6.48 9.68 11.99
C PHE A 97 7.98 9.99 11.95
N GLY A 98 8.44 10.73 10.94
CA GLY A 98 9.84 11.03 10.73
C GLY A 98 10.64 9.87 10.12
N LYS A 99 11.87 10.15 9.69
CA LYS A 99 12.74 9.20 8.96
C LYS A 99 13.03 7.92 9.77
N ASP A 100 13.29 8.06 11.07
CA ASP A 100 13.73 6.96 11.94
C ASP A 100 12.63 5.90 12.15
N ARG A 101 11.36 6.32 12.10
CA ARG A 101 10.20 5.42 12.28
C ARG A 101 9.47 5.11 10.97
N THR A 102 9.90 5.70 9.85
CA THR A 102 9.22 5.55 8.56
C THR A 102 9.04 4.08 8.19
N MET A 103 10.11 3.28 8.19
CA MET A 103 9.99 1.87 7.76
C MET A 103 9.17 1.01 8.72
N GLN A 104 9.14 1.35 10.02
CA GLN A 104 8.22 0.71 10.96
C GLN A 104 6.77 1.03 10.59
N GLY A 105 6.45 2.30 10.33
CA GLY A 105 5.13 2.73 9.87
C GLY A 105 4.73 2.08 8.54
N VAL A 106 5.64 2.01 7.56
CA VAL A 106 5.41 1.35 6.26
C VAL A 106 5.06 -0.13 6.43
N ARG A 107 5.80 -0.88 7.27
CA ARG A 107 5.50 -2.30 7.49
C ARG A 107 4.12 -2.51 8.11
N LEU A 108 3.75 -1.68 9.08
CA LEU A 108 2.44 -1.71 9.71
C LEU A 108 1.34 -1.38 8.69
N TYR A 109 1.50 -0.28 7.96
CA TYR A 109 0.61 0.13 6.88
C TYR A 109 0.38 -0.99 5.87
N LEU A 110 1.44 -1.62 5.35
CA LEU A 110 1.32 -2.73 4.40
C LEU A 110 0.59 -3.94 4.99
N GLY A 111 0.80 -4.23 6.28
CA GLY A 111 0.07 -5.27 7.00
C GLY A 111 -1.42 -4.95 7.14
N TYR A 112 -1.79 -3.69 7.37
CA TYR A 112 -3.20 -3.24 7.37
C TYR A 112 -3.79 -3.28 5.95
N PHE A 113 -3.06 -2.77 4.96
CA PHE A 113 -3.45 -2.80 3.56
C PHE A 113 -3.76 -4.21 3.08
N ARG A 114 -2.90 -5.20 3.39
CA ARG A 114 -3.16 -6.60 3.08
C ARG A 114 -4.43 -7.12 3.74
N ARG A 115 -4.67 -6.79 5.02
CA ARG A 115 -5.89 -7.20 5.73
C ARG A 115 -7.14 -6.58 5.11
N ALA A 116 -7.09 -5.30 4.78
CA ALA A 116 -8.16 -4.60 4.07
C ALA A 116 -8.42 -5.23 2.69
N LEU A 117 -7.39 -5.59 1.91
CA LEU A 117 -7.55 -6.30 0.63
C LEU A 117 -8.26 -7.65 0.80
N VAL A 118 -7.94 -8.41 1.85
CA VAL A 118 -8.61 -9.68 2.16
C VAL A 118 -10.07 -9.43 2.58
N GLY A 119 -10.30 -8.38 3.36
CA GLY A 119 -11.61 -7.96 3.86
C GLY A 119 -12.43 -7.09 2.91
N ILE A 120 -12.00 -6.87 1.66
CA ILE A 120 -12.56 -5.84 0.76
C ILE A 120 -14.09 -5.90 0.57
N ARG A 121 -14.67 -7.11 0.60
CA ARG A 121 -16.13 -7.32 0.48
C ARG A 121 -16.91 -6.91 1.73
N TYR A 122 -16.21 -6.67 2.84
CA TYR A 122 -16.77 -6.36 4.14
C TYR A 122 -16.47 -4.94 4.63
N LEU A 123 -15.62 -4.17 3.95
CA LEU A 123 -15.28 -2.80 4.34
C LEU A 123 -16.52 -1.90 4.52
N ASP A 124 -17.54 -2.05 3.66
CA ASP A 124 -18.79 -1.29 3.77
C ASP A 124 -19.87 -1.99 4.61
N ARG A 125 -19.56 -3.15 5.21
CA ARG A 125 -20.54 -3.99 5.94
C ARG A 125 -20.25 -4.08 7.44
N ILE A 126 -19.00 -3.92 7.83
CA ILE A 126 -18.55 -3.98 9.22
C ILE A 126 -17.86 -2.64 9.50
N GLN A 127 -18.53 -1.75 10.22
CA GLN A 127 -18.06 -0.39 10.52
C GLN A 127 -17.92 -0.20 12.04
N LEU A 128 -17.05 0.72 12.44
CA LEU A 128 -16.79 1.13 13.82
C LEU A 128 -17.67 2.30 14.25
#